data_AF-A0A848GP11-F1
#
_entry.id   AF-A0A848GP11-F1
#
_cell.length_a   1.000
_cell.length_b   1.000
_cell.length_c   1.000
_cell.angle_alpha   90.00
_cell.angle_beta   90.00
_cell.angle_gamma   90.00
#
_symmetry.space_group_name_H-M   'P 1'
#
loop_
_entity.id
_entity.type
_entity.pdbx_description
1 polymer ?
#
loop_
_entity_poly.entity_id
_entity_poly.type
_entity_poly.pdbx_seq_one_letter_code
_entity_poly.pdbx_strand_id
1 'polypeptide(L)'
;MKKVFLSLLCVCFFTAASVQAQSILDQAKKTAGSVQNPLANYGGVASSILSKLTPALGLTEVQKPKVTDLVTGFLKQKAGILPLQQSNPASYASKFAGLQGGLFSKLKLLLTAAQYTKFLGLKPKTNDAANVLSQLFF
;
A
#
# COMPACT_ATOMS: atom_id res chain seq x y z
N MET A 1 -16.97 35.48 -62.04
CA MET A 1 -16.56 36.81 -61.52
C MET A 1 -15.27 36.63 -60.72
N LYS A 2 -14.26 37.46 -61.04
CA LYS A 2 -13.02 37.84 -60.30
C LYS A 2 -12.95 37.33 -58.83
N LYS A 3 -11.83 36.86 -58.27
CA LYS A 3 -10.49 37.48 -58.20
C LYS A 3 -9.40 36.45 -57.85
N VAL A 4 -8.22 36.65 -58.43
CA VAL A 4 -6.93 36.05 -58.07
C VAL A 4 -6.37 36.78 -56.85
N PHE A 5 -5.79 36.06 -55.88
CA PHE A 5 -4.75 36.60 -55.00
C PHE A 5 -3.66 35.55 -54.72
N LEU A 6 -2.44 36.06 -54.74
CA LEU A 6 -1.12 35.45 -54.85
C LEU A 6 -0.34 35.75 -53.57
N SER A 7 0.61 34.86 -53.22
CA SER A 7 1.66 35.01 -52.18
C SER A 7 1.17 34.87 -50.72
N LEU A 8 1.91 34.26 -49.79
CA LEU A 8 3.36 34.25 -49.65
C LEU A 8 3.84 33.02 -48.87
N LEU A 9 4.85 32.36 -49.40
CA LEU A 9 5.75 31.41 -48.73
C LEU A 9 6.30 32.01 -47.43
N CYS A 10 6.18 31.29 -46.30
CA CYS A 10 7.12 31.46 -45.21
C CYS A 10 7.66 30.09 -44.81
N VAL A 11 8.78 29.75 -45.44
CA VAL A 11 9.65 28.63 -45.08
C VAL A 11 10.45 29.06 -43.86
N CYS A 12 10.24 28.38 -42.74
CA CYS A 12 11.19 28.39 -41.63
C CYS A 12 11.54 26.94 -41.30
N PHE A 13 12.52 26.41 -42.04
CA PHE A 13 13.21 25.17 -41.69
C PHE A 13 14.29 25.49 -40.62
N PHE A 14 14.19 24.77 -39.51
CA PHE A 14 15.23 24.35 -38.56
C PHE A 14 16.18 25.38 -37.95
N THR A 15 15.98 25.62 -36.64
CA THR A 15 17.09 25.67 -35.68
C THR A 15 16.80 24.70 -34.54
N ALA A 16 17.76 23.83 -34.25
CA ALA A 16 17.70 22.88 -33.15
C ALA A 16 17.83 23.62 -31.82
N ALA A 17 16.89 23.38 -30.90
CA ALA A 17 17.04 23.66 -29.49
C ALA A 17 16.53 22.46 -28.69
N SER A 18 17.44 21.53 -28.40
CA SER A 18 17.23 20.42 -27.48
C SER A 18 17.32 20.93 -26.04
N VAL A 19 16.29 21.60 -25.50
CA VAL A 19 16.29 22.02 -24.09
C VAL A 19 14.87 21.98 -23.53
N GLN A 20 14.71 21.39 -22.33
CA GLN A 20 13.53 21.38 -21.42
C GLN A 20 12.55 20.19 -21.38
N ALA A 21 12.90 19.00 -21.86
CA ALA A 21 12.17 17.79 -21.44
C ALA A 21 12.56 17.29 -20.03
N GLN A 22 13.78 17.57 -19.55
CA GLN A 22 14.27 17.12 -18.24
C GLN A 22 13.60 17.86 -17.08
N SER A 23 13.29 19.16 -17.22
CA SER A 23 12.73 19.97 -16.14
C SER A 23 11.34 19.51 -15.70
N ILE A 24 10.51 19.03 -16.64
CA ILE A 24 9.16 18.55 -16.29
C ILE A 24 9.21 17.16 -15.66
N LEU A 25 10.15 16.31 -16.07
CA LEU A 25 10.37 15.01 -15.45
C LEU A 25 10.96 15.16 -14.02
N ASP A 26 11.88 16.11 -13.82
CA ASP A 26 12.43 16.44 -12.50
C ASP A 26 11.41 17.15 -11.59
N GLN A 27 10.53 17.99 -12.15
CA GLN A 27 9.43 18.60 -11.40
C GLN A 27 8.38 17.54 -11.02
N ALA A 28 8.02 16.62 -11.93
CA ALA A 28 7.14 15.49 -11.62
C ALA A 28 7.74 14.55 -10.56
N LYS A 29 9.06 14.35 -10.57
CA LYS A 29 9.80 13.58 -9.55
C LYS A 29 9.90 14.31 -8.20
N LYS A 30 9.89 15.65 -8.18
CA LYS A 30 9.86 16.47 -6.96
C LYS A 30 8.45 16.62 -6.36
N THR A 31 7.39 16.60 -7.18
CA THR A 31 5.99 16.67 -6.72
C THR A 31 5.42 15.29 -6.39
N ALA A 32 6.03 14.21 -6.89
CA ALA A 32 5.92 12.88 -6.31
C ALA A 32 6.71 12.84 -5.01
N GLY A 33 6.24 13.57 -3.99
CA GLY A 33 6.71 13.38 -2.62
C GLY A 33 6.74 11.88 -2.38
N SER A 34 7.91 11.37 -2.00
CA SER A 34 8.13 9.95 -1.72
C SER A 34 6.94 9.45 -0.91
N VAL A 35 6.05 8.67 -1.53
CA VAL A 35 4.95 8.02 -0.83
C VAL A 35 5.65 7.04 0.10
N GLN A 36 5.88 7.48 1.33
CA GLN A 36 6.59 6.72 2.34
C GLN A 36 5.74 5.47 2.53
N ASN A 37 6.23 4.34 2.02
CA ASN A 37 5.54 3.07 2.18
C ASN A 37 5.41 2.82 3.70
N PRO A 38 4.20 2.86 4.28
CA PRO A 38 4.03 2.72 5.73
C PRO A 38 4.48 1.35 6.24
N LEU A 39 4.70 0.39 5.33
CA LEU A 39 5.20 -0.95 5.60
C LEU A 39 6.64 -1.15 5.09
N ALA A 40 7.39 -0.08 4.81
CA ALA A 40 8.83 -0.17 4.49
C ALA A 40 9.61 -0.89 5.60
N ASN A 41 9.25 -0.64 6.87
CA ASN A 41 9.69 -1.40 8.03
C ASN A 41 8.57 -2.32 8.53
N TYR A 42 8.14 -3.27 7.70
CA TYR A 42 7.08 -4.21 8.08
C TYR A 42 7.40 -5.01 9.35
N GLY A 43 8.69 -5.24 9.66
CA GLY A 43 9.13 -5.89 10.89
C GLY A 43 8.81 -5.06 12.14
N GLY A 44 9.16 -3.77 12.16
CA GLY A 44 8.81 -2.86 13.26
C GLY A 44 7.30 -2.67 13.42
N VAL A 45 6.55 -2.64 12.30
CA VAL A 45 5.08 -2.62 12.33
C VAL A 45 4.52 -3.91 12.93
N ALA A 46 5.08 -5.07 12.57
CA ALA A 46 4.71 -6.35 13.16
C ALA A 46 4.93 -6.35 14.68
N SER A 47 6.09 -5.92 15.16
CA SER A 47 6.38 -5.81 16.60
C SER A 47 5.37 -4.90 17.32
N SER A 48 5.02 -3.77 16.71
CA SER A 48 4.01 -2.84 17.25
C SER A 48 2.62 -3.47 17.32
N ILE A 49 2.21 -4.25 16.31
CA ILE A 49 0.95 -5.01 16.34
C ILE A 49 0.99 -6.08 17.42
N LEU A 50 2.08 -6.85 17.51
CA LEU A 50 2.24 -7.92 18.49
C LEU A 50 2.22 -7.39 19.93
N SER A 51 2.73 -6.18 20.16
CA SER A 51 2.62 -5.49 21.46
C SER A 51 1.17 -5.24 21.89
N LYS A 52 0.24 -5.11 20.93
CA LYS A 52 -1.19 -4.95 21.18
C LYS A 52 -1.90 -6.30 21.27
N LEU A 53 -1.62 -7.21 20.33
CA LEU A 53 -2.29 -8.50 20.25
C LEU A 53 -1.93 -9.43 21.42
N THR A 54 -0.67 -9.44 21.86
CA THR A 54 -0.20 -10.33 22.92
C THR A 54 -1.00 -10.19 24.21
N PRO A 55 -1.09 -8.99 24.83
CA PRO A 55 -1.90 -8.81 26.04
C PRO A 55 -3.41 -8.88 25.76
N ALA A 56 -3.90 -8.34 24.64
CA ALA A 56 -5.34 -8.31 24.35
C ALA A 56 -5.94 -9.72 24.14
N LEU A 57 -5.16 -10.63 23.57
CA LEU A 57 -5.57 -12.00 23.31
C LEU A 57 -5.09 -12.98 24.40
N GLY A 58 -4.20 -12.57 25.29
CA GLY A 58 -3.55 -13.49 26.23
C GLY A 58 -2.80 -14.60 25.49
N LEU A 59 -1.95 -14.23 24.52
CA LEU A 59 -1.20 -15.21 23.73
C LEU A 59 -0.20 -15.97 24.60
N THR A 60 -0.21 -17.30 24.48
CA THR A 60 0.77 -18.16 25.18
C THR A 60 2.15 -18.07 24.56
N GLU A 61 3.20 -18.50 25.27
CA GLU A 61 4.56 -18.55 24.72
C GLU A 61 4.67 -19.41 23.46
N VAL A 62 3.80 -20.42 23.31
CA VAL A 62 3.74 -21.25 22.10
C VAL A 62 3.05 -20.53 20.94
N GLN A 63 2.06 -19.68 21.23
CA GLN A 63 1.32 -18.94 20.21
C GLN A 63 2.08 -17.71 19.71
N LYS A 64 2.76 -16.98 20.59
CA LYS A 64 3.48 -15.74 20.26
C LYS A 64 4.37 -15.83 19.02
N PRO A 65 5.32 -16.78 18.89
CA PRO A 65 6.18 -16.86 17.71
C PRO A 65 5.38 -17.14 16.45
N LYS A 66 4.38 -18.03 16.52
CA LYS A 66 3.53 -18.37 15.38
C LYS A 66 2.66 -17.19 14.92
N VAL A 67 2.08 -16.43 15.84
CA VAL A 67 1.34 -15.19 15.51
C VAL A 67 2.29 -14.15 14.92
N THR A 68 3.50 -14.03 15.46
CA THR A 68 4.53 -13.12 14.94
C THR A 68 4.87 -13.43 13.49
N ASP A 69 5.10 -14.70 13.16
CA ASP A 69 5.41 -15.14 11.80
C ASP A 69 4.26 -14.88 10.84
N LEU A 70 3.02 -15.18 11.25
CA LEU A 70 1.82 -14.95 10.44
C LEU A 70 1.62 -13.46 10.14
N VAL A 71 1.71 -12.60 11.16
CA VAL A 71 1.54 -11.15 11.01
C VAL A 71 2.68 -10.56 10.18
N THR A 72 3.93 -10.93 10.45
CA THR A 72 5.09 -10.44 9.69
C THR A 72 5.01 -10.85 8.22
N GLY A 73 4.66 -12.11 7.95
CA GLY A 73 4.48 -12.62 6.59
C GLY A 73 3.37 -11.88 5.84
N PHE A 74 2.22 -11.68 6.50
CA PHE A 74 1.12 -10.90 5.93
C PHE A 74 1.54 -9.46 5.60
N LEU A 75 2.21 -8.75 6.52
CA LEU A 75 2.64 -7.38 6.30
C LEU A 75 3.67 -7.26 5.18
N LYS A 76 4.60 -8.22 5.08
CA LYS A 76 5.55 -8.29 3.96
C LYS A 76 4.82 -8.44 2.62
N GLN A 77 3.83 -9.33 2.55
CA GLN A 77 3.04 -9.51 1.32
C GLN A 77 2.19 -8.28 1.00
N LYS A 78 1.57 -7.68 2.01
CA LYS A 78 0.81 -6.43 1.89
C LYS A 78 1.70 -5.30 1.37
N ALA A 79 2.92 -5.18 1.89
CA ALA A 79 3.89 -4.19 1.42
C ALA A 79 4.21 -4.34 -0.07
N GLY A 80 4.26 -5.58 -0.58
CA GLY A 80 4.48 -5.86 -1.99
C GLY A 80 3.33 -5.46 -2.92
N ILE A 81 2.10 -5.32 -2.40
CA ILE A 81 0.93 -4.90 -3.19
C ILE A 81 0.54 -3.44 -2.98
N LEU A 82 1.14 -2.73 -2.01
CA LEU A 82 0.82 -1.33 -1.72
C LEU A 82 0.85 -0.39 -2.94
N PRO A 83 1.81 -0.49 -3.88
CA PRO A 83 1.81 0.36 -5.08
C PRO A 83 0.54 0.24 -5.93
N LEU A 84 -0.16 -0.90 -5.85
CA LEU A 84 -1.41 -1.13 -6.57
C LEU A 84 -2.56 -0.26 -6.04
N GLN A 85 -2.49 0.27 -4.81
CA GLN A 85 -3.51 1.20 -4.31
C GLN A 85 -3.68 2.41 -5.22
N GLN A 86 -2.58 2.87 -5.84
CA GLN A 86 -2.60 3.98 -6.77
C GLN A 86 -2.75 3.52 -8.23
N SER A 87 -2.02 2.47 -8.63
CA SER A 87 -1.95 2.07 -10.04
C SER A 87 -3.07 1.14 -10.50
N ASN A 88 -3.65 0.33 -9.60
CA ASN A 88 -4.76 -0.58 -9.89
C ASN A 88 -5.55 -0.94 -8.61
N PRO A 89 -6.46 -0.06 -8.17
CA PRO A 89 -7.19 -0.24 -6.91
C PRO A 89 -8.01 -1.54 -6.83
N ALA A 90 -8.56 -2.00 -7.97
CA ALA A 90 -9.31 -3.25 -8.03
C ALA A 90 -8.40 -4.47 -7.78
N SER A 91 -7.21 -4.48 -8.38
CA SER A 91 -6.22 -5.52 -8.14
C SER A 91 -5.70 -5.49 -6.70
N TYR A 92 -5.47 -4.30 -6.13
CA TYR A 92 -5.14 -4.16 -4.71
C TYR A 92 -6.24 -4.78 -3.84
N ALA A 93 -7.50 -4.41 -4.03
CA ALA A 93 -8.62 -4.89 -3.22
C ALA A 93 -8.74 -6.42 -3.27
N SER A 94 -8.65 -7.01 -4.47
CA SER A 94 -8.71 -8.47 -4.65
C SER A 94 -7.54 -9.18 -3.95
N LYS A 95 -6.31 -8.71 -4.16
CA LYS A 95 -5.12 -9.30 -3.52
C LYS A 95 -5.14 -9.13 -2.00
N PHE A 96 -5.50 -7.95 -1.52
CA PHE A 96 -5.63 -7.67 -0.09
C PHE A 96 -6.65 -8.59 0.57
N ALA A 97 -7.84 -8.75 -0.04
CA ALA A 97 -8.86 -9.67 0.47
C ALA A 97 -8.34 -11.12 0.57
N GLY A 98 -7.59 -11.58 -0.43
CA GLY A 98 -6.94 -12.89 -0.39
C GLY A 98 -5.90 -13.02 0.72
N LEU A 99 -5.02 -12.02 0.88
CA LEU A 99 -4.00 -11.99 1.93
C LEU A 99 -4.62 -11.96 3.33
N GLN A 100 -5.62 -11.09 3.53
CA GLN A 100 -6.33 -10.95 4.80
C GLN A 100 -7.11 -12.21 5.16
N GLY A 101 -7.84 -12.79 4.19
CA GLY A 101 -8.55 -14.05 4.39
C GLY A 101 -7.60 -15.20 4.75
N GLY A 102 -6.42 -15.24 4.12
CA GLY A 102 -5.36 -16.20 4.43
C GLY A 102 -4.81 -16.03 5.86
N LEU A 103 -4.51 -14.79 6.27
CA LEU A 103 -4.10 -14.49 7.65
C LEU A 103 -5.18 -14.92 8.65
N PHE A 104 -6.43 -14.53 8.43
CA PHE A 104 -7.53 -14.76 9.37
C PHE A 104 -7.83 -16.26 9.51
N SER A 105 -7.78 -17.00 8.41
CA SER A 105 -7.94 -18.46 8.43
C SER A 105 -6.85 -19.15 9.26
N LYS A 106 -5.58 -18.74 9.08
CA LYS A 106 -4.46 -19.28 9.85
C LYS A 106 -4.53 -18.90 11.32
N LEU A 107 -4.93 -17.66 11.64
CA LEU A 107 -5.17 -17.22 13.02
C LEU A 107 -6.31 -18.00 13.67
N LYS A 108 -7.40 -18.29 12.95
CA LYS A 108 -8.52 -19.09 13.46
C LYS A 108 -8.09 -20.51 13.86
N LEU A 109 -7.15 -21.11 13.14
CA LEU A 109 -6.61 -22.43 13.45
C LEU A 109 -5.61 -22.41 14.60
N LEU A 110 -4.90 -21.29 14.80
CA LEU A 110 -3.86 -21.14 15.81
C LEU A 110 -4.39 -20.69 17.18
N LEU A 111 -5.40 -19.83 17.17
CA LEU A 111 -6.00 -19.22 18.36
C LEU A 111 -7.16 -20.09 18.87
N THR A 112 -7.44 -20.00 20.17
CA THR A 112 -8.69 -20.57 20.68
C THR A 112 -9.90 -19.80 20.13
N ALA A 113 -11.09 -20.39 20.18
CA ALA A 113 -12.31 -19.71 19.73
C ALA A 113 -12.52 -18.36 20.45
N ALA A 114 -12.28 -18.30 21.76
CA ALA A 114 -12.39 -17.07 22.54
C ALA A 114 -11.35 -16.02 22.12
N GLN A 115 -10.10 -16.42 21.89
CA GLN A 115 -9.04 -15.53 21.41
C GLN A 115 -9.36 -15.00 20.01
N TYR A 116 -9.86 -15.86 19.11
CA TYR A 116 -10.21 -15.45 17.76
C TYR A 116 -11.38 -14.47 17.73
N THR A 117 -12.42 -14.71 18.53
CA THR A 117 -13.52 -13.74 18.69
C THR A 117 -13.03 -12.39 19.23
N LYS A 118 -12.13 -12.40 20.23
CA LYS A 118 -11.49 -11.16 20.72
C LYS A 118 -10.71 -10.46 19.61
N PHE A 119 -9.91 -11.20 18.83
CA PHE A 119 -9.16 -10.66 17.70
C PHE A 119 -10.08 -9.95 16.69
N LEU A 120 -11.20 -10.56 16.31
CA LEU A 120 -12.18 -9.91 15.42
C LEU A 120 -12.77 -8.64 16.03
N GLY A 121 -12.99 -8.64 17.36
CA GLY A 121 -13.44 -7.46 18.12
C GLY A 121 -12.41 -6.33 18.22
N LEU A 122 -11.13 -6.58 17.92
CA LEU A 122 -10.09 -5.55 17.87
C LEU A 122 -10.06 -4.76 16.56
N LYS A 123 -10.97 -5.06 15.61
CA LYS A 123 -11.09 -4.33 14.35
C LYS A 123 -11.35 -2.84 14.61
N PRO A 124 -10.50 -1.92 14.12
CA PRO A 124 -10.78 -0.49 14.20
C PRO A 124 -12.03 -0.13 13.39
N LYS A 125 -12.79 0.88 13.85
CA LYS A 125 -14.03 1.32 13.19
C LYS A 125 -13.77 1.81 11.75
N THR A 126 -12.63 2.43 11.52
CA THR A 126 -12.19 3.00 10.25
C THR A 126 -10.73 2.63 9.97
N ASN A 127 -10.30 2.85 8.73
CA ASN A 127 -8.87 2.80 8.40
C ASN A 127 -8.17 4.01 9.02
N ASP A 128 -7.48 3.79 10.13
CA ASP A 128 -6.82 4.83 10.92
C ASP A 128 -5.31 4.56 10.96
N ALA A 129 -4.53 5.47 10.38
CA ALA A 129 -3.08 5.35 10.32
C ALA A 129 -2.41 5.42 11.71
N ALA A 130 -3.06 6.03 12.71
CA ALA A 130 -2.56 6.05 14.09
C ALA A 130 -2.81 4.71 14.82
N ASN A 131 -3.80 3.94 14.36
CA ASN A 131 -4.08 2.62 14.90
C ASN A 131 -3.35 1.55 14.09
N VAL A 132 -2.22 1.06 14.62
CA VAL A 132 -1.40 0.05 13.92
C VAL A 132 -2.18 -1.23 13.57
N LEU A 133 -3.26 -1.56 14.30
CA LEU A 133 -4.10 -2.72 13.97
C LEU A 133 -4.85 -2.54 12.64
N SER A 134 -5.10 -1.30 12.19
CA SER A 134 -5.71 -1.05 10.88
C SER A 134 -4.95 -1.71 9.75
N GLN A 135 -3.63 -1.95 9.90
CA GLN A 135 -2.85 -2.66 8.91
C GLN A 135 -3.32 -4.10 8.64
N LEU A 136 -3.96 -4.75 9.63
CA LEU A 136 -4.51 -6.10 9.48
C LEU A 136 -5.94 -6.11 8.88
N PHE A 137 -6.67 -5.00 9.03
CA PHE A 137 -8.10 -4.93 8.73
C PHE A 137 -8.42 -4.18 7.42
N PHE A 138 -7.54 -3.27 6.97
CA PHE A 138 -7.70 -2.39 5.81
C PHE A 138 -6.41 -2.33 4.98
#